data_AF-A0AB39NXM0-F1
#
_entry.id   AF-A0AB39NXM0-F1
#
_cell.length_a   1.000
_cell.length_b   1.000
_cell.length_c   1.000
_cell.angle_alpha   90.00
_cell.angle_beta   90.00
_cell.angle_gamma   90.00
#
_symmetry.space_group_name_H-M   'P 1'
#
loop_
_entity.id
_entity.type
_entity.pdbx_description
1 polymer ?
#
loop_
_entity_poly.entity_id
_entity_poly.type
_entity_poly.pdbx_seq_one_letter_code
_entity_poly.pdbx_strand_id
1 'polypeptide(L)'
;MRSASTEQPSSERPVRHPSPTKVARSTPLTALSQVPWADMQDSTGSAAAIPLLLNGIAWGDAGTARAALEDLRKRICQYGFVTEQATAATVPFLWELAQLPHVTVRAGIIQLLKAIADARQWESTAAAYPKLLNRRENPVVWERAARQAVRARRGELNRLLAEPDTEIARASTELARALAD
;
A
#
# COMPACT_ATOMS: atom_id res chain seq x y z
N MET A 1 -30.48 72.73 22.35
CA MET A 1 -30.55 71.83 21.16
C MET A 1 -29.33 72.16 20.30
N ARG A 2 -28.34 71.32 19.98
CA ARG A 2 -28.14 69.86 20.03
C ARG A 2 -26.62 69.58 20.18
N SER A 3 -26.31 68.41 20.73
CA SER A 3 -25.07 67.61 20.78
C SER A 3 -24.39 67.45 19.40
N ALA A 4 -23.23 66.85 19.13
CA ALA A 4 -22.19 66.01 19.77
C ALA A 4 -21.04 65.97 18.71
N SER A 5 -19.74 66.03 19.08
CA SER A 5 -18.83 64.90 19.32
C SER A 5 -18.50 63.98 18.11
N THR A 6 -17.18 63.87 17.87
CA THR A 6 -16.40 62.69 17.39
C THR A 6 -16.42 62.29 15.90
N GLU A 7 -15.23 62.25 15.25
CA GLU A 7 -14.62 61.02 14.68
C GLU A 7 -13.40 61.33 13.77
N GLN A 8 -12.22 60.88 14.20
CA GLN A 8 -11.17 60.25 13.39
C GLN A 8 -11.17 58.76 13.78
N PRO A 9 -10.69 57.77 12.98
CA PRO A 9 -9.50 57.88 12.13
C PRO A 9 -9.44 57.02 10.83
N SER A 10 -8.34 57.23 10.09
CA SER A 10 -7.55 56.31 9.26
C SER A 10 -8.15 54.96 8.83
N SER A 11 -8.31 54.84 7.51
CA SER A 11 -8.53 53.57 6.81
C SER A 11 -7.24 52.74 6.76
N GLU A 12 -7.06 51.81 7.69
CA GLU A 12 -6.03 50.76 7.61
C GLU A 12 -6.56 49.59 6.77
N ARG A 13 -5.95 49.35 5.59
CA ARG A 13 -6.25 48.20 4.74
C ARG A 13 -5.68 46.93 5.39
N PRO A 14 -6.45 45.86 5.59
CA PRO A 14 -5.90 44.62 6.12
C PRO A 14 -5.02 43.94 5.06
N VAL A 15 -3.76 43.70 5.41
CA VAL A 15 -2.85 42.82 4.68
C VAL A 15 -3.48 41.42 4.69
N ARG A 16 -3.92 40.94 3.53
CA ARG A 16 -4.35 39.54 3.36
C ARG A 16 -3.11 38.66 3.51
N HIS A 17 -3.01 37.99 4.65
CA HIS A 17 -2.13 36.83 4.78
C HIS A 17 -2.68 35.69 3.90
N PRO A 18 -1.90 35.15 2.95
CA PRO A 18 -2.32 33.97 2.23
C PRO A 18 -2.41 32.81 3.23
N SER A 19 -3.61 32.24 3.36
CA SER A 19 -3.83 31.02 4.15
C SER A 19 -2.87 29.93 3.67
N PRO A 20 -2.27 29.13 4.57
CA PRO A 20 -1.43 28.03 4.15
C PRO A 20 -2.28 27.08 3.30
N THR A 21 -1.77 26.80 2.10
CA THR A 21 -2.33 25.87 1.14
C THR A 21 -2.78 24.62 1.89
N LYS A 22 -4.09 24.40 1.96
CA LYS A 22 -4.68 23.15 2.42
C LYS A 22 -4.16 22.07 1.48
N VAL A 23 -3.06 21.43 1.86
CA VAL A 23 -2.56 20.23 1.18
C VAL A 23 -3.77 19.33 1.08
N ALA A 24 -4.25 19.07 -0.13
CA ALA A 24 -5.32 18.12 -0.34
C ALA A 24 -4.85 16.84 0.33
N ARG A 25 -5.46 16.49 1.46
CA ARG A 25 -5.27 15.18 2.08
C ARG A 25 -5.83 14.21 1.06
N SER A 26 -5.00 13.70 0.16
CA SER A 26 -5.35 12.52 -0.63
C SER A 26 -5.75 11.48 0.40
N THR A 27 -7.03 11.15 0.42
CA THR A 27 -7.51 10.00 1.17
C THR A 27 -6.83 8.79 0.57
N PRO A 28 -5.98 8.08 1.33
CA PRO A 28 -5.36 6.89 0.80
C PRO A 28 -6.44 5.89 0.40
N LEU A 29 -6.11 5.00 -0.55
CA LEU A 29 -6.95 3.89 -0.97
C LEU A 29 -8.22 4.27 -1.75
N THR A 30 -8.26 5.44 -2.38
CA THR A 30 -9.43 5.91 -3.18
C THR A 30 -9.86 4.95 -4.29
N ALA A 31 -8.93 4.18 -4.86
CA ALA A 31 -9.20 3.23 -5.93
C ALA A 31 -9.70 1.85 -5.45
N LEU A 32 -9.86 1.61 -4.14
CA LEU A 32 -10.28 0.30 -3.62
C LEU A 32 -11.63 -0.16 -4.17
N SER A 33 -12.59 0.75 -4.33
CA SER A 33 -13.93 0.44 -4.82
C SER A 33 -13.97 0.11 -6.32
N GLN A 34 -12.89 0.41 -7.06
CA GLN A 34 -12.80 0.13 -8.50
C GLN A 34 -12.31 -1.28 -8.81
N VAL A 35 -11.76 -1.99 -7.82
CA VAL A 35 -11.31 -3.37 -7.98
C VAL A 35 -12.48 -4.31 -7.65
N PRO A 36 -12.81 -5.26 -8.54
CA PRO A 36 -13.91 -6.21 -8.32
C PRO A 36 -13.50 -7.33 -7.35
N TRP A 37 -13.25 -6.99 -6.08
CA TRP A 37 -12.72 -7.92 -5.08
C TRP A 37 -13.57 -9.18 -4.87
N ALA A 38 -14.89 -9.07 -5.01
CA ALA A 38 -15.80 -10.20 -4.85
C ALA A 38 -15.59 -11.27 -5.95
N ASP A 39 -15.13 -10.87 -7.13
CA ASP A 39 -14.90 -11.73 -8.29
C ASP A 39 -13.48 -12.33 -8.29
N MET A 40 -12.62 -11.88 -7.39
CA MET A 40 -11.26 -12.36 -7.22
C MET A 40 -11.16 -13.36 -6.07
N GLN A 41 -10.18 -14.26 -6.15
CA GLN A 41 -9.91 -15.20 -5.07
C GLN A 41 -8.70 -14.79 -4.22
N ASP A 42 -8.79 -15.12 -2.93
CA ASP A 42 -7.70 -15.17 -1.96
C ASP A 42 -7.66 -16.57 -1.31
N SER A 43 -6.74 -16.83 -0.38
CA SER A 43 -6.62 -18.17 0.25
C SER A 43 -7.86 -18.63 1.05
N THR A 44 -8.86 -17.76 1.25
CA THR A 44 -10.11 -18.05 1.93
C THR A 44 -11.31 -18.19 0.98
N GLY A 45 -11.09 -18.15 -0.33
CA GLY A 45 -12.14 -18.11 -1.34
C GLY A 45 -12.28 -16.69 -1.89
N SER A 46 -13.30 -15.93 -1.51
CA SER A 46 -13.51 -14.57 -2.05
C SER A 46 -12.61 -13.52 -1.39
N ALA A 47 -12.03 -12.64 -2.21
CA ALA A 47 -11.17 -11.55 -1.76
C ALA A 47 -11.94 -10.31 -1.22
N ALA A 48 -13.26 -10.39 -1.05
CA ALA A 48 -14.11 -9.29 -0.59
C ALA A 48 -13.71 -8.69 0.79
N ALA A 49 -12.94 -9.43 1.59
CA ALA A 49 -12.45 -8.95 2.89
C ALA A 49 -11.18 -8.07 2.79
N ILE A 50 -10.46 -8.08 1.67
CA ILE A 50 -9.19 -7.35 1.51
C ILE A 50 -9.33 -5.83 1.72
N PRO A 51 -10.37 -5.15 1.18
CA PRO A 51 -10.56 -3.72 1.43
C PRO A 51 -10.65 -3.36 2.92
N LEU A 52 -11.30 -4.20 3.73
CA LEU A 52 -11.41 -3.99 5.17
C LEU A 52 -10.05 -4.09 5.85
N LEU A 53 -9.25 -5.09 5.47
CA LEU A 53 -7.89 -5.26 5.99
C LEU A 53 -6.98 -4.09 5.62
N LEU A 54 -7.03 -3.62 4.36
CA LEU A 54 -6.26 -2.46 3.91
C LEU A 54 -6.66 -1.18 4.67
N ASN A 55 -7.96 -0.99 4.95
CA ASN A 55 -8.42 0.11 5.81
C ASN A 55 -7.94 -0.04 7.26
N GLY A 56 -7.94 -1.26 7.81
CA GLY A 56 -7.40 -1.54 9.14
C GLY A 56 -5.91 -1.23 9.26
N ILE A 57 -5.14 -1.50 8.21
CA ILE A 57 -3.71 -1.13 8.13
C ILE A 57 -3.54 0.40 8.05
N ALA A 58 -4.39 1.07 7.26
CA ALA A 58 -4.28 2.51 7.03
C ALA A 58 -4.64 3.35 8.27
N TRP A 59 -5.70 2.95 8.97
CA TRP A 59 -6.38 3.81 9.96
C TRP A 59 -6.49 3.21 11.36
N GLY A 60 -6.15 1.93 11.52
CA GLY A 60 -6.15 1.29 12.83
C GLY A 60 -5.03 1.81 13.74
N ASP A 61 -5.21 1.61 15.05
CA ASP A 61 -4.08 1.72 15.99
C ASP A 61 -2.99 0.68 15.66
N ALA A 62 -1.82 0.80 16.29
CA ALA A 62 -0.68 -0.07 16.00
C ALA A 62 -0.98 -1.58 16.17
N GLY A 63 -1.85 -1.96 17.11
CA GLY A 63 -2.27 -3.35 17.31
C GLY A 63 -3.19 -3.82 16.18
N THR A 64 -4.21 -3.03 15.88
CA THR A 64 -5.17 -3.29 14.80
C THR A 64 -4.49 -3.35 13.42
N ALA A 65 -3.62 -2.39 13.12
CA ALA A 65 -2.89 -2.33 11.85
C ALA A 65 -1.96 -3.54 11.66
N ARG A 66 -1.27 -3.97 12.73
CA ARG A 66 -0.42 -5.16 12.70
C ARG A 66 -1.23 -6.44 12.52
N ALA A 67 -2.35 -6.60 13.23
CA ALA A 67 -3.23 -7.75 13.06
C ALA A 67 -3.79 -7.82 11.62
N ALA A 68 -4.25 -6.69 11.09
CA ALA A 68 -4.77 -6.59 9.73
C ALA A 68 -3.70 -6.91 8.68
N LEU A 69 -2.44 -6.47 8.88
CA LEU A 69 -1.33 -6.81 7.99
C LEU A 69 -0.99 -8.31 8.02
N GLU A 70 -0.96 -8.93 9.20
CA GLU A 70 -0.71 -10.36 9.33
C GLU A 70 -1.82 -11.19 8.67
N ASP A 71 -3.08 -10.80 8.84
CA ASP A 71 -4.20 -11.49 8.20
C ASP A 71 -4.22 -11.27 6.69
N LEU A 72 -3.85 -10.08 6.21
CA LEU A 72 -3.68 -9.82 4.78
C LEU A 72 -2.56 -10.70 4.21
N ARG A 73 -1.43 -10.82 4.90
CA ARG A 73 -0.32 -11.68 4.49
C ARG A 73 -0.75 -13.14 4.34
N LYS A 74 -1.51 -13.68 5.29
CA LYS A 74 -2.04 -15.07 5.20
C LYS A 74 -2.96 -15.27 3.99
N ARG A 75 -3.65 -14.22 3.57
CA ARG A 75 -4.60 -14.27 2.43
C ARG A 75 -3.91 -14.27 1.08
N ILE A 76 -2.86 -13.46 0.93
CA ILE A 76 -2.26 -13.16 -0.39
C ILE A 76 -0.81 -13.65 -0.57
N CYS A 77 -0.08 -13.89 0.53
CA CYS A 77 1.33 -14.27 0.46
C CYS A 77 1.76 -15.11 1.69
N GLN A 78 1.07 -16.23 1.91
CA GLN A 78 1.35 -17.10 3.04
C GLN A 78 2.67 -17.85 2.81
N TYR A 79 3.59 -17.82 3.79
CA TYR A 79 4.92 -18.44 3.71
C TYR A 79 5.77 -18.04 2.48
N GLY A 80 5.49 -16.90 1.85
CA GLY A 80 6.17 -16.47 0.62
C GLY A 80 5.59 -17.07 -0.67
N PHE A 81 4.43 -17.73 -0.59
CA PHE A 81 3.70 -18.26 -1.74
C PHE A 81 2.60 -17.29 -2.12
N VAL A 82 2.60 -16.84 -3.38
CA VAL A 82 1.44 -16.16 -3.95
C VAL A 82 0.38 -17.21 -4.23
N THR A 83 -0.74 -17.11 -3.54
CA THR A 83 -1.77 -18.14 -3.55
C THR A 83 -2.75 -17.93 -4.68
N GLU A 84 -3.25 -16.70 -4.86
CA GLU A 84 -4.41 -16.41 -5.71
C GLU A 84 -4.34 -15.03 -6.40
N GLN A 85 -5.33 -14.72 -7.27
CA GLN A 85 -5.34 -13.53 -8.13
C GLN A 85 -5.28 -12.21 -7.34
N ALA A 86 -5.90 -12.16 -6.16
CA ALA A 86 -6.04 -10.93 -5.39
C ALA A 86 -4.70 -10.28 -4.99
N THR A 87 -3.62 -11.07 -4.93
CA THR A 87 -2.27 -10.59 -4.59
C THR A 87 -1.83 -9.46 -5.51
N ALA A 88 -1.92 -9.64 -6.83
CA ALA A 88 -1.46 -8.64 -7.79
C ALA A 88 -2.29 -7.34 -7.69
N ALA A 89 -3.60 -7.45 -7.48
CA ALA A 89 -4.48 -6.28 -7.29
C ALA A 89 -4.22 -5.56 -5.95
N THR A 90 -3.66 -6.23 -4.96
CA THR A 90 -3.37 -5.65 -3.63
C THR A 90 -2.08 -4.83 -3.63
N VAL A 91 -1.09 -5.21 -4.46
CA VAL A 91 0.24 -4.60 -4.50
C VAL A 91 0.24 -3.07 -4.68
N PRO A 92 -0.55 -2.45 -5.58
CA PRO A 92 -0.58 -1.00 -5.71
C PRO A 92 -0.96 -0.28 -4.41
N PHE A 93 -1.85 -0.88 -3.61
CA PHE A 93 -2.28 -0.32 -2.33
C PHE A 93 -1.23 -0.53 -1.24
N LEU A 94 -0.49 -1.64 -1.25
CA LEU A 94 0.65 -1.83 -0.34
C LEU A 94 1.73 -0.77 -0.58
N TRP A 95 2.03 -0.47 -1.85
CA TRP A 95 2.93 0.62 -2.22
C TRP A 95 2.44 1.96 -1.69
N GLU A 96 1.17 2.28 -1.92
CA GLU A 96 0.56 3.51 -1.42
C GLU A 96 0.69 3.62 0.11
N LEU A 97 0.30 2.58 0.85
CA LEU A 97 0.36 2.56 2.32
C LEU A 97 1.78 2.67 2.86
N ALA A 98 2.77 2.06 2.19
CA ALA A 98 4.17 2.18 2.58
C ALA A 98 4.69 3.62 2.50
N GLN A 99 4.08 4.49 1.70
CA GLN A 99 4.47 5.90 1.56
C GLN A 99 3.84 6.85 2.57
N LEU A 100 2.86 6.37 3.34
CA LEU A 100 2.07 7.23 4.22
C LEU A 100 2.69 7.30 5.61
N PRO A 101 3.15 8.48 6.08
CA PRO A 101 3.84 8.58 7.37
C PRO A 101 2.98 8.24 8.59
N HIS A 102 1.65 8.29 8.47
CA HIS A 102 0.73 7.97 9.57
C HIS A 102 0.50 6.46 9.74
N VAL A 103 0.84 5.64 8.74
CA VAL A 103 0.71 4.19 8.83
C VAL A 103 1.80 3.67 9.77
N THR A 104 1.39 2.96 10.81
CA THR A 104 2.30 2.54 11.90
C THR A 104 3.14 1.31 11.55
N VAL A 105 2.70 0.49 10.58
CA VAL A 105 3.32 -0.80 10.24
C VAL A 105 4.05 -0.81 8.88
N ARG A 106 4.57 0.36 8.45
CA ARG A 106 5.20 0.55 7.13
C ARG A 106 6.34 -0.45 6.85
N ALA A 107 7.22 -0.69 7.82
CA ALA A 107 8.31 -1.66 7.65
C ALA A 107 7.79 -3.06 7.32
N GLY A 108 6.71 -3.50 7.99
CA GLY A 108 6.05 -4.78 7.71
C GLY A 108 5.41 -4.84 6.31
N ILE A 109 4.83 -3.73 5.84
CA ILE A 109 4.29 -3.63 4.47
C ILE A 109 5.41 -3.79 3.44
N ILE A 110 6.56 -3.15 3.66
CA ILE A 110 7.73 -3.26 2.77
C ILE A 110 8.28 -4.69 2.76
N GLN A 111 8.30 -5.35 3.91
CA GLN A 111 8.66 -6.78 4.00
C GLN A 111 7.67 -7.68 3.25
N LEU A 112 6.37 -7.36 3.26
CA LEU A 112 5.37 -8.08 2.47
C LEU A 112 5.58 -7.87 0.96
N LEU A 113 5.85 -6.63 0.52
CA LEU A 113 6.23 -6.33 -0.87
C LEU A 113 7.45 -7.13 -1.30
N LYS A 114 8.46 -7.24 -0.43
CA LYS A 114 9.65 -8.08 -0.67
C LYS A 114 9.27 -9.55 -0.81
N ALA A 115 8.48 -10.10 0.12
CA ALA A 115 8.04 -11.49 0.06
C ALA A 115 7.31 -11.80 -1.25
N ILE A 116 6.47 -10.88 -1.74
CA ILE A 116 5.79 -11.01 -3.03
C ILE A 116 6.80 -10.95 -4.19
N ALA A 117 7.78 -10.04 -4.15
CA ALA A 117 8.82 -9.93 -5.18
C ALA A 117 9.72 -11.17 -5.28
N ASP A 118 9.98 -11.83 -4.15
CA ASP A 118 10.79 -13.04 -4.03
C ASP A 118 10.02 -14.33 -4.33
N ALA A 119 8.68 -14.30 -4.39
CA ALA A 119 7.88 -15.49 -4.63
C ALA A 119 8.25 -16.14 -5.97
N ARG A 120 8.80 -17.36 -5.92
CA ARG A 120 9.24 -18.15 -7.09
C ARG A 120 8.81 -19.61 -7.01
N GLN A 121 7.97 -19.91 -6.04
CA GLN A 121 7.68 -21.28 -5.66
C GLN A 121 6.86 -21.97 -6.73
N TRP A 122 5.88 -21.27 -7.33
CA TRP A 122 5.08 -21.84 -8.40
C TRP A 122 5.88 -21.97 -9.69
N GLU A 123 6.69 -20.97 -10.06
CA GLU A 123 7.59 -21.07 -11.21
C GLU A 123 8.58 -22.25 -11.06
N SER A 124 9.19 -22.40 -9.88
CA SER A 124 10.13 -23.49 -9.60
C SER A 124 9.44 -24.86 -9.64
N THR A 125 8.24 -24.95 -9.05
CA THR A 125 7.45 -26.20 -9.06
C THR A 125 7.00 -26.56 -10.47
N ALA A 126 6.60 -25.58 -11.29
CA ALA A 126 6.21 -25.82 -12.68
C ALA A 126 7.39 -26.25 -13.56
N ALA A 127 8.62 -25.79 -13.27
CA ALA A 127 9.82 -26.28 -13.96
C ALA A 127 10.07 -27.77 -13.70
N ALA A 128 9.84 -28.24 -12.46
CA ALA A 128 9.94 -29.66 -12.10
C ALA A 128 8.73 -30.48 -12.57
N TYR A 129 7.53 -29.87 -12.61
CA TYR A 129 6.27 -30.52 -12.95
C TYR A 129 5.46 -29.69 -13.97
N PRO A 130 5.82 -29.74 -15.27
CA PRO A 130 5.21 -28.89 -16.30
C PRO A 130 3.69 -29.05 -16.46
N LYS A 131 3.12 -30.19 -16.04
CA LYS A 131 1.68 -30.45 -16.07
C LYS A 131 0.86 -29.44 -15.24
N LEU A 132 1.47 -28.74 -14.29
CA LEU A 132 0.83 -27.66 -13.53
C LEU A 132 0.40 -26.48 -14.40
N LEU A 133 1.10 -26.25 -15.52
CA LEU A 133 0.79 -25.15 -16.45
C LEU A 133 -0.51 -25.39 -17.23
N ASN A 134 -1.02 -26.62 -17.27
CA ASN A 134 -2.24 -26.99 -17.98
C ASN A 134 -3.50 -26.82 -17.14
N ARG A 135 -3.38 -26.37 -15.89
CA ARG A 135 -4.53 -26.12 -15.02
C ARG A 135 -5.23 -24.83 -15.43
N ARG A 136 -6.57 -24.84 -15.36
CA ARG A 136 -7.41 -23.66 -15.64
C ARG A 136 -7.05 -22.49 -14.71
N GLU A 137 -6.77 -22.81 -13.46
CA GLU A 137 -6.15 -21.93 -12.48
C GLU A 137 -4.64 -22.10 -12.59
N ASN A 138 -3.93 -21.01 -12.85
CA ASN A 138 -2.50 -21.04 -13.10
C ASN A 138 -1.76 -20.19 -12.05
N PRO A 139 -1.37 -20.80 -10.92
CA PRO A 139 -0.63 -20.11 -9.86
C PRO A 139 0.67 -19.45 -10.31
N VAL A 140 1.30 -19.97 -11.38
CA VAL A 140 2.49 -19.36 -12.00
C VAL A 140 2.17 -18.00 -12.60
N VAL A 141 1.00 -17.88 -13.26
CA VAL A 141 0.54 -16.61 -13.83
C VAL A 141 0.27 -15.60 -12.72
N TRP A 142 -0.36 -16.02 -11.62
CA TRP A 142 -0.66 -15.15 -10.49
C TRP A 142 0.61 -14.70 -9.77
N GLU A 143 1.54 -15.62 -9.51
CA GLU A 143 2.86 -15.32 -8.95
C GLU A 143 3.60 -14.30 -9.83
N ARG A 144 3.66 -14.54 -11.14
CA ARG A 144 4.32 -13.61 -12.08
C ARG A 144 3.66 -12.24 -12.10
N ALA A 145 2.32 -12.18 -12.15
CA ALA A 145 1.58 -10.93 -12.16
C ALA A 145 1.82 -10.12 -10.88
N ALA A 146 1.82 -10.77 -9.71
CA ALA A 146 2.07 -10.11 -8.44
C ALA A 146 3.49 -9.52 -8.38
N ARG A 147 4.50 -10.27 -8.82
CA ARG A 147 5.89 -9.77 -8.90
C ARG A 147 6.07 -8.63 -9.88
N GLN A 148 5.40 -8.70 -11.03
CA GLN A 148 5.40 -7.63 -12.02
C GLN A 148 4.76 -6.37 -11.44
N ALA A 149 3.65 -6.50 -10.70
CA ALA A 149 3.03 -5.37 -10.01
C ALA A 149 3.98 -4.70 -9.01
N VAL A 150 4.80 -5.47 -8.28
CA VAL A 150 5.80 -4.88 -7.36
C VAL A 150 6.87 -4.14 -8.17
N ARG A 151 7.43 -4.77 -9.21
CA ARG A 151 8.48 -4.19 -10.08
C ARG A 151 8.03 -2.94 -10.82
N ALA A 152 6.78 -2.89 -11.27
CA ALA A 152 6.22 -1.75 -12.01
C ALA A 152 6.28 -0.44 -11.21
N ARG A 153 6.27 -0.53 -9.88
CA ARG A 153 6.31 0.61 -8.95
C ARG A 153 7.65 0.77 -8.24
N ARG A 154 8.73 0.15 -8.73
CA ARG A 154 10.08 0.27 -8.13
C ARG A 154 10.55 1.72 -7.92
N GLY A 155 10.07 2.67 -8.73
CA GLY A 155 10.42 4.09 -8.60
C GLY A 155 9.97 4.72 -7.28
N GLU A 156 8.95 4.15 -6.64
CA GLU A 156 8.46 4.56 -5.33
C GLU A 156 9.47 4.24 -4.20
N LEU A 157 10.40 3.30 -4.43
CA LEU A 157 11.38 2.86 -3.44
C LEU A 157 12.40 3.94 -3.05
N ASN A 158 12.72 4.86 -3.96
CA ASN A 158 13.69 5.93 -3.70
C ASN A 158 13.31 6.78 -2.49
N ARG A 159 12.00 7.03 -2.31
CA ARG A 159 11.50 7.79 -1.17
C ARG A 159 11.66 7.01 0.15
N LEU A 160 11.41 5.71 0.13
CA LEU A 160 11.50 4.84 1.30
C LEU A 160 12.96 4.61 1.72
N LEU A 161 13.88 4.56 0.76
CA LEU A 161 15.33 4.47 1.04
C LEU A 161 15.89 5.75 1.68
N ALA A 162 15.24 6.88 1.48
CA ALA A 162 15.62 8.17 2.07
C ALA A 162 14.98 8.42 3.44
N GLU A 163 14.16 7.49 3.97
CA GLU A 163 13.55 7.63 5.28
C GLU A 163 14.60 7.53 6.40
N PRO A 164 14.53 8.40 7.43
CA PRO A 164 15.43 8.36 8.56
C PRO A 164 15.15 7.19 9.51
N ASP A 165 13.96 6.60 9.43
CA ASP A 165 13.59 5.41 10.20
C ASP A 165 14.44 4.21 9.74
N THR A 166 15.24 3.67 10.66
CA THR A 166 16.20 2.60 10.36
C THR A 166 15.53 1.28 9.99
N GLU A 167 14.33 0.99 10.51
CA GLU A 167 13.59 -0.23 10.14
C GLU A 167 13.04 -0.12 8.72
N ILE A 168 12.49 1.05 8.38
CA ILE A 168 12.00 1.34 7.02
C ILE A 168 13.16 1.32 6.02
N ALA A 169 14.28 1.97 6.34
CA ALA A 169 15.45 2.00 5.47
C ALA A 169 16.03 0.60 5.24
N ARG A 170 16.11 -0.22 6.29
CA ARG A 170 16.54 -1.63 6.20
C ARG A 170 15.60 -2.44 5.31
N ALA A 171 14.29 -2.42 5.59
CA ALA A 171 13.31 -3.17 4.81
C ALA A 171 13.32 -2.74 3.33
N SER A 172 13.50 -1.43 3.07
CA SER A 172 13.59 -0.87 1.71
C SER A 172 14.85 -1.32 0.98
N THR A 173 15.98 -1.41 1.69
CA THR A 173 17.23 -1.93 1.13
C THR A 173 17.10 -3.41 0.75
N GLU A 174 16.46 -4.20 1.60
CA GLU A 174 16.19 -5.61 1.33
C GLU A 174 15.24 -5.80 0.14
N LEU A 175 14.20 -4.96 0.02
CA LEU A 175 13.32 -4.93 -1.16
C LEU A 175 14.08 -4.50 -2.42
N ALA A 176 14.97 -3.50 -2.34
CA ALA A 176 15.79 -3.06 -3.48
C ALA A 176 16.60 -4.20 -4.08
N ARG A 177 17.21 -5.02 -3.22
CA ARG A 177 17.97 -6.21 -3.63
C ARG A 177 17.08 -7.22 -4.34
N ALA A 178 15.92 -7.55 -3.78
CA ALA A 178 14.93 -8.46 -4.39
C ALA A 178 14.40 -8.00 -5.77
N LEU A 179 14.45 -6.69 -6.05
CA LEU A 179 14.05 -6.12 -7.32
C LEU A 179 15.19 -5.97 -8.34
N ALA A 180 16.44 -6.14 -7.91
CA ALA A 180 17.61 -6.15 -8.78
C ALA A 180 17.85 -7.52 -9.44
N ASP A 181 17.36 -8.59 -8.82
CA ASP A 181 17.34 -9.97 -9.33
C ASP A 181 16.20 -10.23 -10.34
#